data_AF-A0A3D4PES4-F1
#
_entry.id   AF-A0A3D4PES4-F1
#
_cell.length_a   1.000
_cell.length_b   1.000
_cell.length_c   1.000
_cell.angle_alpha   90.00
_cell.angle_beta   90.00
_cell.angle_gamma   90.00
#
_symmetry.space_group_name_H-M   'P 1'
#
loop_
_entity.id
_entity.type
_entity.pdbx_description
1 polymer ?
#
loop_
_entity_poly.entity_id
_entity_poly.type
_entity_poly.pdbx_seq_one_letter_code
_entity_poly.pdbx_strand_id
1 'polypeptide(L)'
;DLSARHFLNDGFNVHGQTTGFHCHTIQGYDCFDEGFSAHDDCECLVQRGDFWGNENGVADVNRAITMYEECLFYGNVHVDVLLVGERHVLNDCRIVNQTEARALSAGPRETRTGEPFRLDLSEVTIIGKKKSPARIRINGGLLKMQGCRFENVELNTLGAEIVE
;
A
#
# COMPACT_ATOMS: atom_id res chain seq x y z
N ASP A 1 -3.99 20.57 3.73
CA ASP A 1 -3.46 19.37 4.39
C ASP A 1 -4.48 18.89 5.41
N LEU A 2 -4.85 17.61 5.35
CA LEU A 2 -5.82 16.98 6.24
C LEU A 2 -5.15 15.84 6.99
N SER A 3 -5.28 15.83 8.32
CA SER A 3 -4.68 14.81 9.17
C SER A 3 -5.75 14.03 9.93
N ALA A 4 -5.67 12.71 9.90
CA ALA A 4 -6.46 11.81 10.72
C ALA A 4 -5.52 11.09 11.71
N ARG A 5 -5.87 11.15 13.01
CA ARG A 5 -5.06 10.54 14.08
C ARG A 5 -5.85 10.19 15.32
N HIS A 6 -5.37 9.21 16.08
CA HIS A 6 -5.95 8.75 17.35
C HIS A 6 -7.39 8.23 17.21
N PHE A 7 -7.77 7.79 16.01
CA PHE A 7 -9.01 7.07 15.82
C PHE A 7 -8.86 5.64 16.34
N LEU A 8 -9.93 5.10 16.90
CA LEU A 8 -10.00 3.69 17.36
C LEU A 8 -10.28 2.72 16.20
N ASN A 9 -10.14 3.20 14.97
CA ASN A 9 -10.31 2.53 13.69
C ASN A 9 -9.35 3.21 12.71
N ASP A 10 -9.56 3.06 11.41
CA ASP A 10 -8.78 3.73 10.36
C ASP A 10 -8.86 5.26 10.45
N GLY A 11 -7.81 5.95 9.97
CA GLY A 11 -7.79 7.40 9.83
C GLY A 11 -8.69 7.90 8.69
N PHE A 12 -8.49 7.36 7.50
CA PHE A 12 -9.35 7.58 6.35
C PHE A 12 -9.90 6.24 5.88
N ASN A 13 -11.23 6.07 5.95
CA ASN A 13 -11.87 4.82 5.60
C ASN A 13 -12.88 5.03 4.46
N VAL A 14 -12.53 4.56 3.25
CA VAL A 14 -13.36 4.68 2.05
C VAL A 14 -14.06 3.34 1.77
N HIS A 15 -15.39 3.34 1.69
CA HIS A 15 -16.23 2.15 1.58
C HIS A 15 -17.28 2.23 0.48
N GLY A 16 -17.92 1.09 0.19
CA GLY A 16 -19.06 1.00 -0.70
C GLY A 16 -18.66 1.11 -2.17
N GLN A 17 -19.50 1.79 -2.96
CA GLN A 17 -19.22 2.07 -4.36
C GLN A 17 -18.80 3.53 -4.52
N THR A 18 -17.49 3.74 -4.63
CA THR A 18 -16.89 5.08 -4.69
C THR A 18 -16.00 5.19 -5.91
N THR A 19 -16.24 6.19 -6.76
CA THR A 19 -15.40 6.46 -7.92
C THR A 19 -14.91 7.90 -7.92
N GLY A 20 -13.69 8.12 -8.42
CA GLY A 20 -13.09 9.46 -8.50
C GLY A 20 -12.74 10.09 -7.14
N PHE A 21 -12.53 9.28 -6.09
CA PHE A 21 -12.11 9.80 -4.80
C PHE A 21 -10.63 10.19 -4.87
N HIS A 22 -10.33 11.45 -4.61
CA HIS A 22 -8.98 11.99 -4.71
C HIS A 22 -8.62 12.75 -3.44
N CYS A 23 -7.60 12.25 -2.75
CA CYS A 23 -6.97 12.90 -1.62
C CYS A 23 -5.62 13.48 -2.04
N HIS A 24 -5.34 14.68 -1.52
CA HIS A 24 -4.12 15.40 -1.84
C HIS A 24 -3.52 15.99 -0.56
N THR A 25 -2.27 15.65 -0.27
CA THR A 25 -1.55 16.08 0.94
C THR A 25 -2.31 15.72 2.23
N ILE A 26 -2.41 14.42 2.49
CA ILE A 26 -3.08 13.85 3.67
C ILE A 26 -2.10 13.14 4.59
N GLN A 27 -2.45 13.05 5.87
CA GLN A 27 -1.66 12.32 6.86
C GLN A 27 -2.56 11.40 7.68
N GLY A 28 -2.28 10.11 7.69
CA GLY A 28 -3.00 9.13 8.52
C GLY A 28 -2.05 8.50 9.50
N TYR A 29 -2.15 8.83 10.79
CA TYR A 29 -1.16 8.38 11.76
C TYR A 29 -1.65 8.16 13.18
N ASP A 30 -0.98 7.26 13.89
CA ASP A 30 -1.34 6.86 15.25
C ASP A 30 -2.85 6.53 15.37
N CYS A 31 -3.42 5.94 14.32
CA CYS A 31 -4.74 5.32 14.33
C CYS A 31 -4.62 3.85 14.75
N PHE A 32 -5.71 3.28 15.25
CA PHE A 32 -5.68 1.91 15.76
C PHE A 32 -5.42 0.89 14.64
N ASP A 33 -6.12 1.01 13.51
CA ASP A 33 -5.99 0.10 12.37
C ASP A 33 -5.17 0.75 11.24
N GLU A 34 -5.79 1.32 10.20
CA GLU A 34 -5.09 1.89 9.04
C GLU A 34 -4.86 3.41 9.11
N GLY A 35 -3.79 3.89 8.49
CA GLY A 35 -3.66 5.31 8.15
C GLY A 35 -4.66 5.72 7.07
N PHE A 36 -4.82 4.89 6.04
CA PHE A 36 -5.83 5.00 4.99
C PHE A 36 -6.25 3.59 4.50
N SER A 37 -7.52 3.43 4.17
CA SER A 37 -8.04 2.21 3.59
C SER A 37 -9.08 2.49 2.50
N ALA A 38 -9.04 1.67 1.46
CA ALA A 38 -10.12 1.52 0.49
C ALA A 38 -10.67 0.10 0.52
N HIS A 39 -11.99 0.00 0.72
CA HIS A 39 -12.72 -1.26 0.81
C HIS A 39 -13.75 -1.38 -0.33
N ASP A 40 -14.30 -2.59 -0.50
CA ASP A 40 -15.39 -2.86 -1.45
C ASP A 40 -15.07 -2.48 -2.91
N ASP A 41 -15.81 -1.54 -3.49
CA ASP A 41 -15.83 -1.14 -4.89
C ASP A 41 -15.37 0.32 -5.02
N CYS A 42 -14.15 0.58 -4.52
CA CYS A 42 -13.60 1.93 -4.44
C CYS A 42 -12.48 2.18 -5.47
N GLU A 43 -12.48 3.37 -6.06
CA GLU A 43 -11.41 3.91 -6.89
C GLU A 43 -10.82 5.16 -6.22
N CYS A 44 -9.59 5.06 -5.74
CA CYS A 44 -8.94 6.12 -4.97
C CYS A 44 -7.60 6.54 -5.56
N LEU A 45 -7.35 7.85 -5.61
CA LEU A 45 -6.04 8.44 -5.82
C LEU A 45 -5.61 9.17 -4.55
N VAL A 46 -4.42 8.86 -4.04
CA VAL A 46 -3.80 9.56 -2.92
C VAL A 46 -2.47 10.13 -3.40
N GLN A 47 -2.38 11.46 -3.43
CA GLN A 47 -1.14 12.17 -3.78
C GLN A 47 -0.52 12.79 -2.53
N ARG A 48 0.79 12.62 -2.36
CA ARG A 48 1.58 13.20 -1.25
C ARG A 48 1.04 12.85 0.13
N GLY A 49 0.74 11.57 0.35
CA GLY A 49 0.26 11.05 1.62
C GLY A 49 1.37 10.56 2.54
N ASP A 50 1.29 10.84 3.84
CA ASP A 50 2.19 10.30 4.86
C ASP A 50 1.43 9.38 5.83
N PHE A 51 1.90 8.14 6.02
CA PHE A 51 1.22 7.15 6.85
C PHE A 51 2.16 6.44 7.82
N TRP A 52 1.93 6.63 9.13
CA TRP A 52 2.81 6.09 10.18
C TRP A 52 2.13 5.80 11.53
N GLY A 53 2.73 4.93 12.34
CA GLY A 53 2.26 4.69 13.71
C GLY A 53 0.93 3.92 13.80
N ASN A 54 0.42 3.42 12.69
CA ASN A 54 -0.82 2.66 12.61
C ASN A 54 -0.54 1.14 12.70
N GLU A 55 -1.57 0.29 12.83
CA GLU A 55 -1.40 -1.14 12.62
C GLU A 55 -0.89 -1.40 11.19
N ASN A 56 -1.58 -0.84 10.20
CA ASN A 56 -1.14 -0.82 8.81
C ASN A 56 -1.00 0.63 8.32
N GLY A 57 0.05 0.94 7.57
CA GLY A 57 0.16 2.27 6.96
C GLY A 57 -1.02 2.53 6.04
N VAL A 58 -1.25 1.59 5.11
CA VAL A 58 -2.48 1.46 4.35
C VAL A 58 -2.90 0.01 4.21
N ALA A 59 -4.22 -0.24 4.14
CA ALA A 59 -4.78 -1.54 3.77
C ALA A 59 -5.93 -1.38 2.78
N ASP A 60 -5.64 -1.62 1.50
CA ASP A 60 -6.66 -1.64 0.46
C ASP A 60 -7.08 -3.07 0.19
N VAL A 61 -8.38 -3.33 0.19
CA VAL A 61 -8.93 -4.68 0.12
C VAL A 61 -10.09 -4.83 -0.89
N ASN A 62 -10.56 -6.06 -1.08
CA ASN A 62 -11.70 -6.40 -1.95
C ASN A 62 -11.46 -6.09 -3.43
N ARG A 63 -12.28 -5.23 -4.04
CA ARG A 63 -12.21 -4.85 -5.46
C ARG A 63 -11.75 -3.40 -5.61
N ALA A 64 -11.00 -2.92 -4.62
CA ALA A 64 -10.43 -1.60 -4.63
C ALA A 64 -9.41 -1.45 -5.77
N ILE A 65 -9.46 -0.29 -6.40
CA ILE A 65 -8.48 0.19 -7.36
C ILE A 65 -7.84 1.43 -6.75
N THR A 66 -6.56 1.36 -6.41
CA THR A 66 -5.89 2.49 -5.74
C THR A 66 -4.60 2.90 -6.41
N MET A 67 -4.34 4.21 -6.39
CA MET A 67 -3.10 4.80 -6.85
C MET A 67 -2.54 5.69 -5.75
N TYR A 68 -1.29 5.45 -5.39
CA TYR A 68 -0.52 6.28 -4.48
C TYR A 68 0.61 6.94 -5.26
N GLU A 69 0.71 8.27 -5.16
CA GLU A 69 1.75 9.06 -5.83
C GLU A 69 2.49 9.91 -4.81
N GLU A 70 3.82 9.88 -4.84
CA GLU A 70 4.67 10.70 -3.95
C GLU A 70 4.38 10.46 -2.45
N CYS A 71 3.95 9.25 -2.07
CA CYS A 71 3.56 8.91 -0.70
C CYS A 71 4.70 8.31 0.11
N LEU A 72 4.67 8.53 1.43
CA LEU A 72 5.64 8.02 2.40
C LEU A 72 4.97 7.12 3.45
N PHE A 73 5.51 5.91 3.61
CA PHE A 73 5.02 4.91 4.57
C PHE A 73 6.16 4.52 5.51
N TYR A 74 5.95 4.63 6.83
CA TYR A 74 7.00 4.32 7.81
C TYR A 74 6.42 4.05 9.20
N GLY A 75 7.16 3.31 10.03
CA GLY A 75 6.84 3.25 11.47
C GLY A 75 5.52 2.55 11.82
N ASN A 76 4.90 1.78 10.91
CA ASN A 76 3.68 1.03 11.18
C ASN A 76 3.98 -0.30 11.88
N VAL A 77 2.99 -0.94 12.48
CA VAL A 77 3.20 -2.09 13.37
C VAL A 77 3.21 -3.43 12.64
N HIS A 78 2.26 -3.67 11.73
CA HIS A 78 2.05 -4.95 11.06
C HIS A 78 2.50 -4.97 9.59
N VAL A 79 2.00 -4.03 8.77
CA VAL A 79 2.40 -3.86 7.35
C VAL A 79 2.46 -2.38 7.00
N ASP A 80 3.54 -1.90 6.37
CA ASP A 80 3.60 -0.50 5.92
C ASP A 80 2.62 -0.26 4.75
N VAL A 81 2.56 -1.19 3.79
CA VAL A 81 1.61 -1.14 2.66
C VAL A 81 0.98 -2.52 2.41
N LEU A 82 -0.33 -2.63 2.60
CA LEU A 82 -1.11 -3.84 2.32
C LEU A 82 -2.08 -3.60 1.15
N LEU A 83 -1.91 -4.32 0.04
CA LEU A 83 -2.66 -4.11 -1.21
C LEU A 83 -3.25 -5.42 -1.71
N VAL A 84 -4.51 -5.67 -1.39
CA VAL A 84 -5.15 -6.97 -1.62
C VAL A 84 -6.45 -6.81 -2.39
N GLY A 85 -6.44 -6.96 -3.71
CA GLY A 85 -7.70 -6.79 -4.44
C GLY A 85 -7.60 -6.91 -5.94
N GLU A 86 -8.01 -5.84 -6.62
CA GLU A 86 -8.11 -5.82 -8.07
C GLU A 86 -6.87 -5.18 -8.72
N ARG A 87 -6.60 -3.90 -8.44
CA ARG A 87 -5.48 -3.19 -9.07
C ARG A 87 -4.90 -2.11 -8.18
N HIS A 88 -3.58 -2.06 -8.05
CA HIS A 88 -2.91 -1.01 -7.28
C HIS A 88 -1.69 -0.46 -8.01
N VAL A 89 -1.43 0.82 -7.80
CA VAL A 89 -0.28 1.54 -8.36
C VAL A 89 0.42 2.30 -7.24
N LEU A 90 1.74 2.12 -7.13
CA LEU A 90 2.61 3.00 -6.37
C LEU A 90 3.57 3.68 -7.33
N ASN A 91 3.54 5.02 -7.37
CA ASN A 91 4.39 5.83 -8.22
C ASN A 91 5.17 6.85 -7.39
N ASP A 92 6.50 6.86 -7.51
CA ASP A 92 7.38 7.71 -6.71
C ASP A 92 7.12 7.63 -5.19
N CYS A 93 6.76 6.44 -4.73
CA CYS A 93 6.45 6.19 -3.32
C CYS A 93 7.69 5.69 -2.56
N ARG A 94 7.73 5.97 -1.27
CA ARG A 94 8.81 5.53 -0.38
C ARG A 94 8.29 4.76 0.82
N ILE A 95 8.85 3.58 1.05
CA ILE A 95 8.60 2.77 2.24
C ILE A 95 9.88 2.70 3.07
N VAL A 96 9.85 3.25 4.28
CA VAL A 96 10.97 3.21 5.24
C VAL A 96 10.60 2.25 6.38
N ASN A 97 10.91 0.98 6.16
CA ASN A 97 10.59 -0.09 7.09
C ASN A 97 11.60 -0.10 8.25
N GLN A 98 11.14 0.32 9.42
CA GLN A 98 11.96 0.51 10.63
C GLN A 98 11.41 -0.23 11.86
N THR A 99 10.33 -0.99 11.70
CA THR A 99 9.65 -1.79 12.73
C THR A 99 9.72 -3.28 12.38
N GLU A 100 9.01 -4.15 13.09
CA GLU A 100 8.86 -5.56 12.69
C GLU A 100 7.87 -5.79 11.54
N ALA A 101 7.20 -4.72 11.08
CA ALA A 101 6.23 -4.77 10.00
C ALA A 101 6.82 -5.36 8.72
N ARG A 102 5.97 -5.95 7.88
CA ARG A 102 6.33 -6.18 6.47
C ARG A 102 6.30 -4.84 5.74
N ALA A 103 7.23 -4.60 4.83
CA ALA A 103 7.26 -3.35 4.08
C ALA A 103 6.11 -3.30 3.07
N LEU A 104 5.89 -4.40 2.36
CA LEU A 104 4.82 -4.49 1.36
C LEU A 104 4.26 -5.91 1.34
N SER A 105 2.94 -6.02 1.42
CA SER A 105 2.22 -7.27 1.21
C SER A 105 1.13 -7.05 0.18
N ALA A 106 1.13 -7.84 -0.89
CA ALA A 106 0.17 -7.66 -1.98
C ALA A 106 -0.28 -8.98 -2.61
N GLY A 107 -1.48 -8.99 -3.20
CA GLY A 107 -2.00 -10.13 -3.94
C GLY A 107 -3.50 -10.10 -4.21
N PRO A 108 -4.05 -11.13 -4.86
CA PRO A 108 -5.47 -11.17 -5.21
C PRO A 108 -6.35 -11.48 -4.00
N ARG A 109 -7.60 -11.02 -4.06
CA ARG A 109 -8.69 -11.52 -3.22
C ARG A 109 -10.00 -11.66 -3.97
N GLU A 110 -10.56 -10.54 -4.42
CA GLU A 110 -11.80 -10.48 -5.19
C GLU A 110 -11.55 -9.59 -6.42
N THR A 111 -11.96 -10.01 -7.62
CA THR A 111 -11.80 -9.21 -8.85
C THR A 111 -13.13 -9.07 -9.58
N ARG A 112 -13.44 -7.90 -10.14
CA ARG A 112 -14.70 -7.66 -10.88
C ARG A 112 -14.72 -8.38 -12.22
N THR A 113 -13.58 -8.37 -12.89
CA THR A 113 -13.48 -8.57 -14.33
C THR A 113 -13.00 -9.97 -14.71
N GLY A 114 -12.70 -10.82 -13.72
CA GLY A 114 -11.99 -12.08 -13.95
C GLY A 114 -10.54 -11.87 -14.42
N GLU A 115 -10.10 -10.60 -14.53
CA GLU A 115 -8.71 -10.26 -14.78
C GLU A 115 -7.85 -10.64 -13.57
N PRO A 116 -6.57 -10.97 -13.80
CA PRO A 116 -5.63 -11.15 -12.70
C PRO A 116 -5.44 -9.84 -11.92
N PHE A 117 -5.20 -9.97 -10.63
CA PHE A 117 -4.69 -8.87 -9.79
C PHE A 117 -3.50 -8.18 -10.47
N ARG A 118 -3.43 -6.85 -10.39
CA ARG A 118 -2.31 -6.08 -10.96
C ARG A 118 -1.68 -5.17 -9.91
N LEU A 119 -0.36 -5.20 -9.85
CA LEU A 119 0.43 -4.26 -9.05
C LEU A 119 1.49 -3.60 -9.93
N ASP A 120 1.41 -2.28 -10.07
CA ASP A 120 2.39 -1.48 -10.78
C ASP A 120 3.23 -0.68 -9.77
N LEU A 121 4.54 -0.93 -9.73
CA LEU A 121 5.51 -0.18 -8.92
C LEU A 121 6.42 0.61 -9.86
N SER A 122 6.34 1.94 -9.81
CA SER A 122 7.18 2.85 -10.62
C SER A 122 7.93 3.82 -9.72
N GLU A 123 9.25 3.88 -9.88
CA GLU A 123 10.14 4.76 -9.07
C GLU A 123 9.99 4.55 -7.55
N VAL A 124 9.60 3.34 -7.12
CA VAL A 124 9.37 3.04 -5.69
C VAL A 124 10.69 2.76 -4.98
N THR A 125 10.91 3.42 -3.85
CA THR A 125 12.06 3.14 -2.97
C THR A 125 11.61 2.43 -1.69
N ILE A 126 12.16 1.25 -1.40
CA ILE A 126 11.92 0.53 -0.13
C ILE A 126 13.24 0.29 0.59
N ILE A 127 13.30 0.75 1.85
CA ILE A 127 14.52 0.71 2.66
C ILE A 127 14.23 0.01 3.99
N GLY A 128 14.90 -1.12 4.24
CA GLY A 128 14.92 -1.77 5.55
C GLY A 128 15.99 -1.16 6.45
N LYS A 129 15.58 -0.58 7.59
CA LYS A 129 16.48 0.08 8.55
C LYS A 129 16.96 -0.83 9.69
N LYS A 130 16.44 -2.05 9.78
CA LYS A 130 16.79 -3.01 10.83
C LYS A 130 17.92 -3.93 10.37
N LYS A 131 18.48 -4.70 11.31
CA LYS A 131 19.48 -5.72 11.01
C LYS A 131 18.90 -6.84 10.13
N SER A 132 17.65 -7.22 10.38
CA SER A 132 16.89 -8.10 9.49
C SER A 132 16.41 -7.32 8.25
N PRO A 133 16.38 -7.95 7.07
CA PRO A 133 15.83 -7.32 5.88
C PRO A 133 14.34 -7.01 6.03
N ALA A 134 13.91 -5.91 5.40
CA ALA A 134 12.51 -5.59 5.25
C ALA A 134 11.84 -6.59 4.30
N ARG A 135 10.76 -7.23 4.75
CA ARG A 135 10.09 -8.29 3.98
C ARG A 135 9.08 -7.69 3.01
N ILE A 136 9.15 -8.11 1.75
CA ILE A 136 8.14 -7.86 0.72
C ILE A 136 7.55 -9.21 0.29
N ARG A 137 6.22 -9.27 0.19
CA ARG A 137 5.51 -10.44 -0.33
C ARG A 137 4.47 -10.02 -1.35
N ILE A 138 4.62 -10.51 -2.58
CA ILE A 138 3.65 -10.30 -3.66
C ILE A 138 3.24 -11.69 -4.13
N ASN A 139 1.99 -12.06 -3.89
CA ASN A 139 1.46 -13.37 -4.25
C ASN A 139 0.48 -13.21 -5.42
N GLY A 140 0.67 -13.90 -6.54
CA GLY A 140 -0.32 -13.93 -7.60
C GLY A 140 -0.36 -12.68 -8.49
N GLY A 141 -1.02 -12.81 -9.63
CA GLY A 141 -1.31 -11.70 -10.54
C GLY A 141 -0.11 -11.23 -11.36
N LEU A 142 -0.24 -10.03 -11.91
CA LEU A 142 0.76 -9.37 -12.75
C LEU A 142 1.46 -8.28 -11.93
N LEU A 143 2.78 -8.34 -11.89
CA LEU A 143 3.64 -7.38 -11.21
C LEU A 143 4.50 -6.65 -12.23
N LYS A 144 4.32 -5.34 -12.34
CA LYS A 144 5.24 -4.46 -13.06
C LYS A 144 6.13 -3.72 -12.07
N MET A 145 7.44 -3.71 -12.33
CA MET A 145 8.41 -2.94 -11.54
C MET A 145 9.33 -2.16 -12.46
N GLN A 146 9.30 -0.83 -12.36
CA GLN A 146 10.13 0.08 -13.14
C GLN A 146 10.83 1.09 -12.23
N GLY A 147 12.13 1.29 -12.41
CA GLY A 147 12.89 2.31 -11.64
C GLY A 147 12.95 2.09 -10.12
N CYS A 148 12.54 0.92 -9.63
CA CYS A 148 12.46 0.66 -8.19
C CYS A 148 13.84 0.47 -7.55
N ARG A 149 14.02 0.97 -6.32
CA ARG A 149 15.23 0.79 -5.50
C ARG A 149 14.92 0.05 -4.21
N PHE A 150 15.61 -1.06 -3.96
CA PHE A 150 15.47 -1.87 -2.76
C PHE A 150 16.78 -1.91 -1.97
N GLU A 151 16.74 -1.50 -0.70
CA GLU A 151 17.89 -1.49 0.21
C GLU A 151 17.60 -2.34 1.44
N ASN A 152 18.39 -3.39 1.68
CA ASN A 152 18.20 -4.33 2.80
C ASN A 152 16.77 -4.91 2.84
N VAL A 153 16.37 -5.52 1.73
CA VAL A 153 15.04 -6.06 1.48
C VAL A 153 15.13 -7.54 1.14
N GLU A 154 14.18 -8.32 1.64
CA GLU A 154 13.89 -9.68 1.19
C GLU A 154 12.61 -9.64 0.34
N LEU A 155 12.76 -9.78 -0.98
CA LEU A 155 11.65 -9.76 -1.93
C LEU A 155 11.21 -11.18 -2.29
N ASN A 156 9.93 -11.48 -2.04
CA ASN A 156 9.30 -12.72 -2.45
C ASN A 156 8.12 -12.42 -3.39
N THR A 157 8.27 -12.81 -4.66
CA THR A 157 7.24 -12.68 -5.71
C THR A 157 6.67 -14.03 -6.14
N LEU A 158 6.78 -15.06 -5.30
CA LEU A 158 6.34 -16.41 -5.66
C LEU A 158 4.84 -16.40 -6.01
N GLY A 159 4.55 -16.80 -7.25
CA GLY A 159 3.20 -16.85 -7.79
C GLY A 159 2.76 -15.60 -8.54
N ALA A 160 3.52 -14.50 -8.50
CA ALA A 160 3.31 -13.35 -9.37
C ALA A 160 4.08 -13.53 -10.70
N GLU A 161 3.44 -13.17 -11.81
CA GLU A 161 4.09 -13.03 -13.10
C GLU A 161 4.68 -11.63 -13.20
N ILE A 162 6.01 -11.54 -13.38
CA ILE A 162 6.69 -10.27 -13.56
C ILE A 162 6.57 -9.87 -15.03
N VAL A 163 6.02 -8.68 -15.29
CA VAL A 163 5.79 -8.14 -16.62
C VAL A 163 6.63 -6.87 -16.83
N GLU A 164 6.94 -6.58 -18.11
CA GLU A 164 7.74 -5.42 -18.52
C GLU A 164 6.99 -4.08 -18.47
#